data_AF-A0A2V2V387-F1
#
_entry.id   AF-A0A2V2V387-F1
#
_cell.length_a   1.000
_cell.length_b   1.000
_cell.length_c   1.000
_cell.angle_alpha   90.00
_cell.angle_beta   90.00
_cell.angle_gamma   90.00
#
_symmetry.space_group_name_H-M   'P 1'
#
loop_
_entity.id
_entity.type
_entity.pdbx_description
1 polymer ?
#
loop_
_entity_poly.entity_id
_entity_poly.type
_entity_poly.pdbx_seq_one_letter_code
_entity_poly.pdbx_strand_id
1 'polypeptide(L)'
;MMRRTLAALEKLVIVESPQQGDQSRGASERPECHPGLVLQTGAPQAPGRGSRKAVAMATTGHFMAMKEIQWTPRAISFPEVRGAGEEPFPPNGTVAEYTLEWQLLPGRRIQETLERYIEEKLNNVTEIILATDPDREGELIAVHALQTIKRLYPKLKVPYSRAYMHSITEDGIRKAMRERLVDKV
;
A
#
# COMPACT_ATOMS: atom_id res chain seq x y z
N MET A 1 -17.33 18.55 -30.80
CA MET A 1 -16.88 17.42 -29.96
C MET A 1 -15.45 17.68 -29.51
N MET A 2 -15.25 18.20 -28.30
CA MET A 2 -13.91 18.37 -27.74
C MET A 2 -13.39 17.00 -27.28
N ARG A 3 -12.41 16.45 -28.01
CA ARG A 3 -11.60 15.33 -27.51
C ARG A 3 -10.78 15.84 -26.33
N ARG A 4 -11.30 15.65 -25.12
CA ARG A 4 -10.51 15.83 -23.90
C ARG A 4 -9.46 14.73 -23.89
N THR A 5 -8.20 15.09 -24.13
CA THR A 5 -7.05 14.23 -23.89
C THR A 5 -7.01 13.95 -22.39
N LEU A 6 -7.53 12.79 -21.99
CA LEU A 6 -7.55 12.34 -20.59
C LEU A 6 -6.10 12.07 -20.17
N ALA A 7 -5.48 13.05 -19.52
CA ALA A 7 -4.26 12.80 -18.77
C ALA A 7 -4.64 11.97 -17.54
N ALA A 8 -4.64 10.64 -17.73
CA ALA A 8 -5.00 9.69 -16.69
C ALA A 8 -3.99 9.78 -15.53
N LEU A 9 -4.48 10.10 -14.34
CA LEU A 9 -3.76 9.88 -13.10
C LEU A 9 -3.81 8.39 -12.76
N GLU A 10 -2.87 7.62 -13.30
CA GLU A 10 -2.94 6.16 -13.29
C GLU A 10 -2.72 5.55 -11.90
N LYS A 11 -1.85 6.12 -11.05
CA LYS A 11 -1.40 5.41 -9.84
C LYS A 11 -1.42 6.26 -8.58
N LEU A 12 -2.03 5.74 -7.52
CA LEU A 12 -1.93 6.29 -6.17
C LEU A 12 -0.91 5.47 -5.38
N VAL A 13 0.15 6.10 -4.89
CA VAL A 13 1.19 5.48 -4.07
C VAL A 13 0.99 5.91 -2.62
N ILE A 14 0.82 4.96 -1.72
CA ILE A 14 0.69 5.21 -0.27
C ILE A 14 2.00 4.86 0.39
N VAL A 15 2.63 5.85 1.03
CA VAL A 15 3.91 5.71 1.75
C VAL A 15 3.72 6.06 3.21
N GLU A 16 4.70 5.71 4.04
CA GLU A 16 4.62 5.98 5.48
C GLU A 16 4.94 7.44 5.80
N SER A 17 6.02 7.98 5.23
CA SER A 17 6.51 9.33 5.54
C SER A 17 6.41 10.31 4.35
N PRO A 18 6.24 11.62 4.60
CA PRO A 18 6.21 12.63 3.54
C PRO A 18 7.46 12.64 2.67
N GLN A 19 8.62 12.39 3.27
CA GLN A 19 9.90 12.33 2.55
C GLN A 19 9.88 11.23 1.48
N GLN A 20 9.36 10.04 1.80
CA GLN A 20 9.18 8.95 0.83
C GLN A 20 8.20 9.36 -0.28
N GLY A 21 7.23 10.22 0.04
CA GLY A 21 6.21 10.70 -0.90
C GLY A 21 6.81 11.62 -1.96
N ASP A 22 7.61 12.59 -1.53
CA ASP A 22 8.27 13.52 -2.45
C ASP A 22 9.23 12.80 -3.40
N GLN A 23 10.00 11.83 -2.89
CA GLN A 23 10.93 11.06 -3.71
C GLN A 23 10.22 10.08 -4.65
N SER A 24 9.16 9.40 -4.19
CA SER A 24 8.38 8.49 -5.05
C SER A 24 7.64 9.22 -6.15
N ARG A 25 7.13 10.42 -5.87
CA ARG A 25 6.58 11.32 -6.88
C ARG A 25 7.63 11.72 -7.92
N GLY A 26 8.81 12.16 -7.48
CA GLY A 26 9.92 12.52 -8.38
C GLY A 26 10.39 11.35 -9.26
N ALA A 27 10.48 10.14 -8.69
CA ALA A 27 10.86 8.93 -9.43
C ALA A 27 9.78 8.50 -10.43
N SER A 28 8.49 8.69 -10.12
CA SER A 28 7.40 8.30 -11.01
C SER A 28 7.02 9.35 -12.06
N GLU A 29 7.34 10.63 -11.85
CA GLU A 29 7.12 11.71 -12.83
C GLU A 29 8.20 11.72 -13.93
N ARG A 30 9.33 11.02 -13.75
CA ARG A 30 10.38 10.88 -14.77
C ARG A 30 10.10 9.69 -15.69
N PRO A 31 9.82 9.91 -17.00
CA PRO A 31 9.89 8.82 -17.96
C PRO A 31 11.35 8.38 -18.03
N GLU A 32 11.61 7.08 -17.95
CA GLU A 32 12.93 6.43 -17.99
C GLU A 32 14.06 7.29 -18.58
N CYS A 33 14.80 7.99 -17.70
CA CYS A 33 16.14 8.45 -18.02
C CYS A 33 17.08 7.50 -17.30
N HIS A 34 17.65 6.56 -18.07
CA HIS A 34 18.95 5.99 -17.77
C HIS A 34 20.02 7.01 -18.19
N PRO A 35 20.85 7.54 -17.28
CA PRO A 35 22.03 8.30 -17.68
C PRO A 35 23.28 7.48 -17.33
N GLY A 36 23.86 6.82 -18.33
CA GLY A 36 25.07 6.02 -18.08
C GLY A 36 25.68 5.22 -19.23
N LEU A 37 25.33 5.44 -20.49
CA LEU A 37 26.23 5.12 -21.61
C LEU A 37 25.86 5.99 -22.81
N VAL A 38 26.57 7.10 -22.98
CA VAL A 38 26.57 7.85 -24.24
C VAL A 38 27.38 7.02 -25.24
N LEU A 39 26.68 6.37 -26.17
CA LEU A 39 27.22 5.95 -27.46
C LEU A 39 26.24 6.48 -28.51
N GLN A 40 26.72 7.42 -29.30
CA GLN A 40 26.00 7.97 -30.45
C GLN A 40 25.65 6.83 -31.42
N THR A 41 24.43 6.83 -31.96
CA THR A 41 24.09 6.89 -33.42
C THR A 41 22.64 6.42 -33.63
N GLY A 42 21.80 7.27 -34.25
CA GLY A 42 20.69 6.82 -35.12
C GLY A 42 19.24 6.81 -34.60
N ALA A 43 18.43 7.70 -35.20
CA ALA A 43 16.97 7.71 -35.39
C ALA A 43 16.02 8.16 -34.25
N PRO A 44 14.99 8.99 -34.58
CA PRO A 44 14.03 9.52 -33.61
C PRO A 44 13.01 8.44 -33.24
N GLN A 45 12.89 8.11 -31.95
CA GLN A 45 11.82 7.23 -31.47
C GLN A 45 10.48 7.97 -31.37
N ALA A 46 9.43 7.23 -31.72
CA ALA A 46 8.07 7.67 -32.04
C ALA A 46 7.31 8.41 -30.91
N PRO A 47 6.31 9.25 -31.26
CA PRO A 47 5.47 9.93 -30.29
C PRO A 47 4.38 8.98 -29.80
N GLY A 48 4.51 8.42 -28.59
CA GLY A 48 3.55 7.40 -28.18
C GLY A 48 3.69 6.81 -26.79
N ARG A 49 3.87 7.62 -25.75
CA ARG A 49 3.46 7.24 -24.38
C ARG A 49 3.34 8.50 -23.52
N GLY A 50 2.10 8.89 -23.24
CA GLY A 50 1.83 9.95 -22.26
C GLY A 50 2.48 9.56 -20.92
N SER A 51 3.04 10.53 -20.22
CA SER A 51 3.63 10.34 -18.90
C SER A 51 2.58 9.74 -17.96
N ARG A 52 2.83 8.51 -17.50
CA ARG A 52 2.01 7.85 -16.47
C ARG A 52 2.13 8.66 -15.19
N LYS A 53 1.09 9.40 -14.83
CA LYS A 53 1.14 10.29 -13.67
C LYS A 53 0.82 9.47 -12.42
N ALA A 54 1.79 9.34 -11.52
CA ALA A 54 1.55 8.83 -10.18
C ALA A 54 1.49 9.96 -9.16
N VAL A 55 0.73 9.74 -8.10
CA VAL A 55 0.63 10.66 -6.97
C VAL A 55 0.95 9.88 -5.71
N ALA A 56 1.84 10.43 -4.90
CA ALA A 56 2.17 9.87 -3.60
C ALA A 56 1.36 10.56 -2.50
N MET A 57 0.85 9.77 -1.55
CA MET A 57 0.26 10.24 -0.31
C MET A 57 0.99 9.58 0.86
N ALA A 58 1.31 10.36 1.88
CA ALA A 58 1.91 9.85 3.11
C ALA A 58 0.87 9.65 4.20
N THR A 59 0.96 8.54 4.94
CA THR A 59 0.12 8.32 6.13
C THR A 59 0.60 9.10 7.35
N THR A 60 1.86 9.57 7.33
CA THR A 60 2.57 10.22 8.45
C THR A 60 2.71 9.30 9.68
N GLY A 61 3.16 8.07 9.40
CA GLY A 61 3.25 6.98 10.37
C GLY A 61 1.92 6.26 10.59
N HIS A 62 1.78 5.61 11.74
CA HIS A 62 0.55 4.97 12.17
C HIS A 62 -0.60 5.98 12.38
N PHE A 63 -1.78 5.62 11.87
CA PHE A 63 -2.98 6.46 11.90
C PHE A 63 -4.21 5.75 12.51
N MET A 64 -4.06 4.50 12.92
CA MET A 64 -5.08 3.71 13.60
C MET A 64 -4.62 3.41 15.02
N ALA A 65 -5.57 3.35 15.95
CA ALA A 65 -5.37 2.85 17.29
C ALA A 65 -6.37 1.74 17.57
N MET A 66 -5.93 0.76 18.36
CA MET A 66 -6.81 -0.28 18.86
C MET A 66 -7.80 0.36 19.83
N LYS A 67 -9.09 0.23 19.53
CA LYS A 67 -10.17 0.74 20.37
C LYS A 67 -10.54 -0.29 21.42
N GLU A 68 -10.73 -1.53 20.99
CA GLU A 68 -11.21 -2.60 21.86
C GLU A 68 -10.66 -3.97 21.41
N ILE A 69 -10.36 -4.83 22.38
CA ILE A 69 -10.17 -6.27 22.14
C ILE A 69 -11.29 -6.98 22.89
N GLN A 70 -12.06 -7.78 22.17
CA GLN A 70 -13.01 -8.70 22.79
C GLN A 70 -12.44 -10.11 22.65
N TRP A 71 -12.31 -10.82 23.77
CA TRP A 71 -11.90 -12.22 23.76
C TRP A 71 -12.99 -13.09 24.37
N THR A 72 -13.17 -14.28 23.81
CA THR A 72 -14.11 -15.29 24.29
C THR A 72 -13.34 -16.60 24.51
N PRO A 73 -13.16 -17.02 25.78
CA PRO A 73 -12.56 -18.31 26.08
C PRO A 73 -13.33 -19.44 25.40
N ARG A 74 -12.61 -20.34 24.75
CA ARG A 74 -13.16 -21.51 24.08
C ARG A 74 -12.76 -22.75 24.85
N ALA A 75 -13.75 -23.52 25.28
CA ALA A 75 -13.50 -24.86 25.81
C ALA A 75 -12.98 -25.75 24.68
N ILE A 76 -11.79 -26.32 24.84
CA ILE A 76 -11.23 -27.28 23.90
C ILE A 76 -11.25 -28.65 24.55
N SER A 77 -11.82 -29.63 23.84
CA SER A 77 -11.51 -31.04 24.05
C SER A 77 -10.34 -31.41 23.15
N PHE A 78 -9.18 -31.70 23.73
CA PHE A 78 -8.05 -32.21 22.96
C PHE A 78 -8.32 -33.68 22.61
N PRO A 79 -8.19 -34.11 21.34
CA PRO A 79 -8.19 -35.53 21.02
C PRO A 79 -7.00 -36.22 21.72
N GLU A 80 -7.20 -37.42 22.24
CA GLU A 80 -6.20 -38.18 23.01
C GLU A 80 -4.97 -38.57 22.18
N VAL A 81 -5.08 -38.59 20.85
CA VAL A 81 -3.99 -38.97 19.95
C VAL A 81 -3.21 -37.73 19.53
N ARG A 82 -2.09 -37.47 20.20
CA ARG A 82 -1.12 -36.44 19.82
C ARG A 82 0.02 -37.06 19.04
N GLY A 83 0.42 -36.42 17.94
CA GLY A 83 1.62 -36.81 17.19
C GLY A 83 2.88 -36.62 18.02
N ALA A 84 3.89 -37.48 17.81
CA ALA A 84 5.17 -37.39 18.49
C ALA A 84 5.87 -36.07 18.10
N GLY A 85 5.93 -35.09 19.02
CA GLY A 85 6.65 -33.82 18.83
C GLY A 85 5.88 -32.55 19.21
N GLU A 86 4.60 -32.63 19.59
CA GLU A 86 3.84 -31.45 20.04
C GLU A 86 4.09 -31.15 21.52
N GLU A 87 4.51 -29.92 21.84
CA GLU A 87 4.59 -29.46 23.23
C GLU A 87 3.20 -29.54 23.89
N PRO A 88 3.12 -30.02 25.15
CA PRO A 88 1.85 -30.13 25.84
C PRO A 88 1.25 -28.73 26.03
N PHE A 89 -0.07 -28.64 25.85
CA PHE A 89 -0.78 -27.40 26.13
C PHE A 89 -0.60 -27.06 27.62
N PRO A 90 -0.25 -25.82 27.97
CA PRO A 90 0.08 -25.47 29.34
C PRO A 90 -1.11 -25.77 30.28
N PRO A 91 -0.86 -26.29 31.50
CA PRO A 91 -1.93 -26.67 32.43
C PRO A 91 -2.83 -25.49 32.84
N ASN A 92 -2.32 -24.26 32.75
CA ASN A 92 -3.06 -23.01 32.98
C ASN A 92 -3.36 -22.24 31.67
N GLY A 93 -3.23 -22.90 30.53
CA GLY A 93 -3.53 -22.29 29.25
C GLY A 93 -5.03 -22.07 29.06
N THR A 94 -5.39 -20.97 28.42
CA THR A 94 -6.75 -20.71 27.94
C THR A 94 -6.67 -20.47 26.45
N VAL A 95 -7.43 -21.23 25.65
CA VAL A 95 -7.64 -20.84 24.26
C VAL A 95 -8.82 -19.88 24.22
N ALA A 96 -8.64 -18.79 23.48
CA ALA A 96 -9.68 -17.80 23.28
C ALA A 96 -9.73 -17.41 21.81
N GLU A 97 -10.94 -17.17 21.31
CA GLU A 97 -11.14 -16.42 20.10
C GLU A 97 -11.09 -14.93 20.45
N TYR A 98 -10.58 -14.10 19.55
CA TYR A 98 -10.53 -12.66 19.79
C TYR A 98 -10.92 -11.87 18.54
N THR A 99 -11.53 -10.72 18.77
CA THR A 99 -11.82 -9.71 17.75
C THR A 99 -11.19 -8.39 18.16
N LEU A 100 -10.70 -7.65 17.16
CA LEU A 100 -10.05 -6.35 17.35
C LEU A 100 -10.91 -5.28 16.69
N GLU A 101 -11.32 -4.28 17.47
CA GLU A 101 -11.89 -3.06 16.93
C GLU A 101 -10.79 -2.00 16.81
N TRP A 102 -10.64 -1.45 15.61
CA TRP A 102 -9.69 -0.37 15.32
C TRP A 102 -10.43 0.93 15.03
N GLN A 103 -9.88 2.03 15.53
CA GLN A 103 -10.39 3.38 15.26
C GLN A 103 -9.31 4.29 14.69
N LEU A 104 -9.72 5.29 13.93
CA LEU A 104 -8.83 6.34 13.47
C LEU A 104 -8.35 7.18 14.66
N LEU A 105 -7.05 7.51 14.68
CA LEU A 105 -6.50 8.39 15.69
C LEU A 105 -7.07 9.82 15.54
N PRO A 106 -7.57 10.44 16.63
CA PRO A 106 -7.99 11.84 16.61
C PRO A 106 -6.85 12.75 16.14
N GLY A 107 -7.16 13.71 15.27
CA GLY A 107 -6.17 14.63 14.69
C GLY A 107 -5.42 14.08 13.46
N ARG A 108 -5.58 12.79 13.12
CA ARG A 108 -5.11 12.26 11.83
C ARG A 108 -6.15 12.51 10.75
N ARG A 109 -5.75 13.25 9.72
CA ARG A 109 -6.62 13.62 8.58
C ARG A 109 -6.50 12.67 7.40
N ILE A 110 -6.37 11.38 7.69
CA ILE A 110 -6.12 10.35 6.66
C ILE A 110 -7.36 10.16 5.80
N GLN A 111 -8.56 10.24 6.38
CA GLN A 111 -9.81 10.10 5.66
C GLN A 111 -9.98 11.25 4.66
N GLU A 112 -9.82 12.50 5.09
CA GLU A 112 -9.96 13.66 4.19
C GLU A 112 -8.83 13.69 3.15
N THR A 113 -7.66 13.15 3.48
CA THR A 113 -6.57 13.00 2.53
C THR A 113 -6.89 11.94 1.48
N LEU A 114 -7.43 10.79 1.89
CA LEU A 114 -7.92 9.76 0.99
C LEU A 114 -9.05 10.31 0.11
N GLU A 115 -10.03 11.00 0.69
CA GLU A 115 -11.10 11.67 -0.06
C GLU A 115 -10.54 12.66 -1.06
N ARG A 116 -9.59 13.51 -0.67
CA ARG A 116 -8.93 14.43 -1.59
C ARG A 116 -8.24 13.70 -2.75
N TYR A 117 -7.47 12.64 -2.47
CA TYR A 117 -6.71 11.94 -3.52
C TYR A 117 -7.55 10.99 -4.36
N ILE A 118 -8.58 10.39 -3.76
CA ILE A 118 -9.52 9.53 -4.42
C ILE A 118 -10.49 10.48 -5.14
N GLU A 119 -11.41 11.16 -4.49
CA GLU A 119 -12.49 11.95 -5.11
C GLU A 119 -12.04 13.09 -6.03
N GLU A 120 -11.05 13.92 -5.67
CA GLU A 120 -10.63 15.01 -6.57
C GLU A 120 -9.83 14.50 -7.78
N LYS A 121 -9.23 13.30 -7.70
CA LYS A 121 -8.43 12.71 -8.78
C LYS A 121 -9.13 11.50 -9.45
N LEU A 122 -10.35 11.16 -9.00
CA LEU A 122 -10.98 9.84 -9.13
C LEU A 122 -11.37 9.46 -10.54
N ASN A 123 -11.39 10.39 -11.50
CA ASN A 123 -11.75 10.00 -12.85
C ASN A 123 -10.71 9.06 -13.50
N ASN A 124 -9.55 8.80 -12.86
CA ASN A 124 -8.46 8.10 -13.54
C ASN A 124 -7.60 7.13 -12.71
N VAL A 125 -7.83 6.91 -11.40
CA VAL A 125 -6.95 5.99 -10.63
C VAL A 125 -7.14 4.54 -11.12
N THR A 126 -6.08 3.96 -11.69
CA THR A 126 -6.08 2.59 -12.25
C THR A 126 -5.32 1.59 -11.38
N GLU A 127 -4.51 2.04 -10.42
CA GLU A 127 -3.77 1.19 -9.48
C GLU A 127 -3.51 1.91 -8.15
N ILE A 128 -3.63 1.20 -7.03
CA ILE A 128 -3.17 1.65 -5.71
C ILE A 128 -1.94 0.84 -5.31
N ILE A 129 -0.85 1.52 -4.95
CA ILE A 129 0.41 0.91 -4.56
C ILE A 129 0.66 1.19 -3.08
N LEU A 130 0.75 0.14 -2.26
CA LEU A 130 1.13 0.22 -0.86
C LEU A 130 2.65 0.10 -0.76
N ALA A 131 3.32 1.23 -0.52
CA ALA A 131 4.77 1.40 -0.57
C ALA A 131 5.36 1.79 0.79
N THR A 132 4.93 1.12 1.86
CA THR A 132 5.47 1.23 3.23
C THR A 132 6.70 0.34 3.41
N ASP A 133 7.41 0.55 4.52
CA ASP A 133 8.66 -0.15 4.82
C ASP A 133 8.45 -1.67 5.02
N PRO A 134 9.46 -2.52 4.73
CA PRO A 134 9.37 -3.98 4.80
C PRO A 134 9.54 -4.52 6.23
N ASP A 135 8.90 -3.88 7.20
CA ASP A 135 8.89 -4.31 8.59
C ASP A 135 7.47 -4.53 9.13
N ARG A 136 7.38 -4.94 10.40
CA ARG A 136 6.08 -5.21 11.04
C ARG A 136 5.20 -3.97 11.12
N GLU A 137 5.80 -2.79 11.28
CA GLU A 137 5.08 -1.53 11.38
C GLU A 137 4.50 -1.15 10.02
N GLY A 138 5.33 -1.17 8.98
CA GLY A 138 4.95 -0.87 7.61
C GLY A 138 3.87 -1.81 7.06
N GLU A 139 3.88 -3.09 7.42
CA GLU A 139 2.80 -4.01 7.04
C GLU A 139 1.48 -3.72 7.73
N LEU A 140 1.53 -3.35 9.02
CA LEU A 140 0.31 -2.97 9.73
C LEU A 140 -0.31 -1.68 9.12
N ILE A 141 0.53 -0.70 8.76
CA ILE A 141 0.09 0.51 8.05
C ILE A 141 -0.54 0.15 6.70
N ALA A 142 0.10 -0.71 5.91
CA ALA A 142 -0.40 -1.13 4.60
C ALA A 142 -1.78 -1.80 4.71
N VAL A 143 -1.94 -2.73 5.65
CA VAL A 143 -3.22 -3.41 5.92
C VAL A 143 -4.29 -2.42 6.36
N HIS A 144 -3.97 -1.50 7.28
CA HIS A 144 -4.91 -0.48 7.74
C HIS A 144 -5.31 0.50 6.64
N ALA A 145 -4.38 0.89 5.75
CA ALA A 145 -4.68 1.77 4.63
C ALA A 145 -5.64 1.08 3.66
N LEU A 146 -5.36 -0.18 3.32
CA LEU A 146 -6.21 -0.99 2.47
C LEU A 146 -7.61 -1.19 3.06
N GLN A 147 -7.71 -1.55 4.33
CA GLN A 147 -9.00 -1.74 5.02
C GLN A 147 -9.80 -0.42 5.09
N THR A 148 -9.12 0.69 5.34
CA THR A 148 -9.75 2.02 5.37
C THR A 148 -10.32 2.38 3.99
N ILE A 149 -9.55 2.18 2.92
CA ILE A 149 -10.02 2.44 1.55
C ILE A 149 -11.19 1.52 1.19
N LYS A 150 -11.10 0.22 1.47
CA LYS A 150 -12.20 -0.72 1.20
C LYS A 150 -13.48 -0.38 1.97
N ARG A 151 -13.36 0.11 3.21
CA ARG A 151 -14.49 0.54 4.05
C ARG A 151 -15.13 1.82 3.55
N LEU A 152 -14.33 2.82 3.17
CA LEU A 152 -14.82 4.11 2.67
C LEU A 152 -15.34 4.02 1.23
N TYR A 153 -14.68 3.21 0.39
CA TYR A 153 -14.94 3.07 -1.04
C TYR A 153 -15.20 1.61 -1.45
N PRO A 154 -16.28 0.97 -0.97
CA PRO A 154 -16.56 -0.45 -1.22
C PRO A 154 -16.80 -0.79 -2.70
N LYS A 155 -17.15 0.20 -3.52
CA LYS A 155 -17.38 0.04 -4.96
C LYS A 155 -16.11 0.25 -5.81
N LEU A 156 -14.97 0.62 -5.20
CA LEU A 156 -13.73 0.89 -5.91
C LEU A 156 -13.07 -0.42 -6.35
N LYS A 157 -13.16 -0.72 -7.66
CA LYS A 157 -12.59 -1.93 -8.28
C LYS A 157 -11.18 -1.70 -8.82
N VAL A 158 -10.35 -1.00 -8.05
CA VAL A 158 -8.98 -0.68 -8.44
C VAL A 158 -8.04 -1.77 -7.88
N PRO A 159 -7.13 -2.34 -8.68
CA PRO A 159 -6.15 -3.31 -8.20
C PRO A 159 -5.18 -2.69 -7.19
N TYR A 160 -4.76 -3.50 -6.24
CA TYR A 160 -3.76 -3.14 -5.24
C TYR A 160 -2.45 -3.87 -5.53
N SER A 161 -1.33 -3.21 -5.24
CA SER A 161 -0.02 -3.85 -5.25
C SER A 161 0.81 -3.45 -4.04
N ARG A 162 1.73 -4.32 -3.63
CA ARG A 162 2.65 -4.11 -2.50
C ARG A 162 4.07 -3.90 -3.00
N ALA A 163 4.66 -2.75 -2.70
CA ALA A 163 6.02 -2.40 -3.05
C ALA A 163 6.88 -2.22 -1.79
N TYR A 164 7.85 -3.11 -1.56
CA TYR A 164 8.71 -3.04 -0.38
C TYR A 164 9.82 -1.99 -0.52
N MET A 165 9.71 -0.89 0.21
CA MET A 165 10.65 0.22 0.14
C MET A 165 11.83 0.00 1.07
N HIS A 166 12.99 -0.41 0.52
CA HIS A 166 14.20 -0.64 1.34
C HIS A 166 15.11 0.60 1.43
N SER A 167 14.93 1.55 0.51
CA SER A 167 15.72 2.78 0.43
C SER A 167 14.88 3.85 -0.23
N ILE A 168 14.96 5.06 0.31
CA ILE A 168 14.29 6.23 -0.24
C ILE A 168 14.96 6.76 -1.52
N THR A 169 16.18 6.29 -1.84
CA THR A 169 16.91 6.70 -3.05
C THR A 169 16.12 6.42 -4.33
N GLU A 170 16.39 7.18 -5.40
CA GLU A 170 15.70 7.03 -6.69
C GLU A 170 15.79 5.58 -7.23
N ASP A 171 16.96 4.93 -7.12
CA ASP A 171 17.14 3.54 -7.52
C ASP A 171 16.38 2.56 -6.62
N GLY A 172 16.37 2.81 -5.31
CA GLY A 172 15.60 2.03 -4.34
C GLY A 172 14.11 2.04 -4.65
N ILE A 173 13.55 3.22 -4.89
CA ILE A 173 12.14 3.39 -5.25
C ILE A 173 11.86 2.71 -6.59
N ARG A 174 12.68 2.94 -7.62
CA ARG A 174 12.48 2.31 -8.93
C ARG A 174 12.53 0.79 -8.85
N LYS A 175 13.44 0.24 -8.05
CA LYS A 175 13.53 -1.19 -7.79
C LYS A 175 12.25 -1.70 -7.12
N ALA A 176 11.82 -1.06 -6.03
CA ALA A 176 10.60 -1.42 -5.31
C ALA A 176 9.36 -1.40 -6.23
N MET A 177 9.25 -0.39 -7.10
CA MET A 177 8.14 -0.30 -8.05
C MET A 177 8.19 -1.38 -9.14
N ARG A 178 9.37 -1.82 -9.59
CA ARG A 178 9.51 -2.91 -10.57
C ARG A 178 9.21 -4.28 -9.98
N GLU A 179 9.64 -4.51 -8.74
CA GLU A 179 9.53 -5.81 -8.05
C GLU A 179 8.24 -5.95 -7.25
N ARG A 180 7.34 -4.95 -7.31
CA ARG A 180 6.10 -4.93 -6.52
C ARG A 180 5.22 -6.14 -6.79
N LEU A 181 4.66 -6.70 -5.71
CA LEU A 181 3.71 -7.79 -5.76
C LEU A 181 2.36 -7.24 -6.21
N VAL A 182 1.86 -7.72 -7.35
CA VAL A 182 0.55 -7.31 -7.87
C VAL A 182 -0.45 -8.39 -7.52
N ASP A 183 -1.42 -8.05 -6.67
CA ASP A 183 -2.56 -8.93 -6.44
C ASP A 183 -3.35 -8.99 -7.74
N LYS A 184 -3.23 -10.11 -8.45
CA LYS A 184 -4.09 -10.43 -9.58
C LYS A 184 -5.46 -10.76 -9.00
N VAL A 185 -6.35 -9.76 -9.02
CA VAL A 185 -7.78 -9.89 -8.68
C VAL A 185 -8.40 -11.08 -9.40
#